data_AF-A0A8S3YY93-F1
#
_entry.id   AF-A0A8S3YY93-F1
#
_cell.length_a   1.000
_cell.length_b   1.000
_cell.length_c   1.000
_cell.angle_alpha   90.00
_cell.angle_beta   90.00
_cell.angle_gamma   90.00
#
_symmetry.space_group_name_H-M   'P 1'
#
loop_
_entity.id
_entity.type
_entity.pdbx_description
1 polymer ?
#
loop_
_entity_poly.entity_id
_entity_poly.type
_entity_poly.pdbx_seq_one_letter_code
_entity_poly.pdbx_strand_id
1 'polypeptide(L)' 'LSVADLGNLVTMVWMCICFTPAFIDADLPFDTTDLAYLVSAIPHFAFTRVSSSITAFISLERCLSIVAPLK' A
#
# COMPACT_ATOMS: atom_id res chain seq x y z
N LEU A 1 -6.66 9.00 -4.55
CA LEU A 1 -6.19 8.97 -3.15
C LEU A 1 -6.87 7.86 -2.35
N SER A 2 -8.19 7.84 -2.20
CA SER A 2 -8.89 6.81 -1.39
C SER A 2 -8.65 5.35 -1.83
N VAL A 3 -8.54 5.06 -3.13
CA VAL A 3 -8.19 3.70 -3.60
C VAL A 3 -6.75 3.31 -3.19
N ALA A 4 -5.84 4.29 -3.20
CA ALA A 4 -4.48 4.09 -2.74
C ALA A 4 -4.40 3.92 -1.20
N ASP A 5 -5.25 4.63 -0.47
CA ASP A 5 -5.33 4.50 0.98
C ASP A 5 -5.90 3.14 1.40
N LEU A 6 -6.99 2.74 0.74
CA LEU A 6 -7.69 1.47 1.00
C LEU A 6 -6.78 0.26 0.80
N GLY A 7 -6.01 0.21 -0.28
CA GLY A 7 -5.17 -0.95 -0.48
C GLY A 7 -3.90 -0.94 0.39
N ASN A 8 -3.41 0.23 0.86
CA ASN A 8 -2.37 0.28 1.88
C ASN A 8 -2.88 -0.32 3.21
N LEU A 9 -4.15 -0.03 3.55
CA LEU A 9 -4.84 -0.66 4.68
C LEU A 9 -4.94 -2.17 4.52
N VAL A 10 -5.31 -2.66 3.33
CA VAL A 10 -5.39 -4.09 3.04
C VAL A 10 -4.04 -4.78 3.22
N THR A 11 -2.94 -4.19 2.73
CA THR A 11 -1.59 -4.76 2.93
C THR A 11 -1.15 -4.76 4.38
N MET A 12 -1.51 -3.72 5.14
CA MET A 12 -1.18 -3.62 6.55
C MET A 12 -1.96 -4.65 7.38
N VAL A 13 -3.26 -4.83 7.11
CA VAL A 13 -4.09 -5.86 7.74
C VAL A 13 -3.57 -7.27 7.42
N TRP A 14 -3.16 -7.51 6.17
CA TRP A 14 -2.55 -8.77 5.77
C TRP A 14 -1.29 -9.09 6.58
N MET A 15 -0.41 -8.11 6.77
CA MET A 15 0.78 -8.27 7.60
C MET A 15 0.40 -8.61 9.06
N CYS A 16 -0.58 -7.92 9.64
CA CYS A 16 -1.06 -8.23 11.00
C CYS A 16 -1.59 -9.67 11.14
N ILE A 17 -2.29 -10.18 10.11
CA ILE A 17 -2.79 -11.56 10.08
C ILE A 17 -1.62 -12.56 10.02
N CYS A 18 -0.61 -12.32 9.17
CA CYS A 18 0.55 -13.21 9.06
C CYS A 18 1.39 -13.27 10.35
N PHE A 19 1.47 -12.19 11.12
CA PHE A 19 2.19 -12.15 12.41
C PHE A 19 1.34 -12.61 13.61
N THR A 20 0.10 -13.04 13.38
CA THR A 20 -0.77 -13.54 14.45
C THR A 20 -0.31 -14.96 14.85
N PRO A 21 -0.20 -15.27 16.16
CA PRO A 21 0.28 -16.57 16.63
C PRO A 21 -0.57 -17.74 16.13
N ALA A 22 -1.87 -17.54 15.91
CA ALA A 22 -2.76 -18.54 15.33
C ALA A 22 -2.40 -18.95 13.89
N PHE A 23 -1.70 -18.09 13.14
CA PHE A 23 -1.22 -18.37 11.78
C PHE A 23 0.18 -18.98 11.76
N ILE A 24 0.99 -18.66 12.78
CA ILE A 24 2.35 -19.20 12.96
C ILE A 24 2.28 -20.64 13.49
N ASP A 25 1.33 -20.92 14.38
CA ASP A 25 1.10 -22.24 14.98
C ASP A 25 0.25 -23.17 14.09
N ALA A 26 -0.36 -22.61 13.04
CA ALA A 26 -0.98 -23.41 12.00
C ALA A 26 0.13 -24.07 11.18
N ASP A 27 0.27 -25.40 11.31
CA ASP A 27 1.16 -26.28 10.53
C ASP A 27 0.78 -26.23 9.03
N LEU A 28 1.01 -25.08 8.41
CA LEU A 28 0.76 -24.83 7.01
C LEU A 28 1.95 -25.37 6.21
N PRO A 29 1.72 -25.99 5.04
CA PRO A 29 2.79 -26.56 4.21
C PRO A 29 3.66 -25.49 3.52
N PHE A 30 3.53 -24.22 3.92
CA PHE A 30 4.21 -23.07 3.35
C PHE A 30 4.80 -22.22 4.47
N ASP A 31 6.00 -21.68 4.25
CA ASP A 31 6.62 -20.76 5.20
C ASP A 31 5.82 -19.44 5.22
N THR A 32 5.13 -19.21 6.34
CA THR A 32 4.29 -18.03 6.55
C THR A 32 5.09 -16.73 6.53
N THR A 33 6.38 -16.78 6.83
CA THR A 33 7.30 -15.63 6.77
C THR A 33 7.61 -15.28 5.32
N ASP A 34 7.86 -16.28 4.47
CA ASP A 34 8.12 -16.07 3.03
C ASP A 34 6.89 -15.50 2.31
N LEU A 35 5.69 -16.05 2.59
CA LEU A 35 4.44 -15.51 2.06
C LEU A 35 4.13 -14.11 2.59
N ALA A 36 4.40 -13.84 3.87
CA ALA A 36 4.28 -12.50 4.42
C ALA A 36 5.25 -11.53 3.73
N TYR A 37 6.47 -11.97 3.42
CA TYR A 37 7.44 -11.12 2.73
C TYR A 37 7.03 -10.88 1.27
N LEU A 38 6.61 -11.91 0.54
CA LEU A 38 6.18 -11.80 -0.85
C LEU A 38 4.92 -10.95 -1.00
N VAL A 39 3.93 -11.16 -0.13
CA VAL A 39 2.63 -10.49 -0.18
C VAL A 39 2.62 -9.17 0.61
N SER A 40 3.58 -8.88 1.47
CA SER A 40 3.70 -7.55 2.10
C SER A 40 4.67 -6.66 1.35
N ALA A 41 5.87 -7.14 0.99
CA ALA A 41 6.91 -6.30 0.40
C ALA A 41 6.53 -5.80 -1.01
N ILE A 42 5.99 -6.66 -1.87
CA ILE A 42 5.61 -6.29 -3.25
C ILE A 42 4.50 -5.23 -3.25
N PRO A 43 3.34 -5.43 -2.58
CA PRO A 43 2.29 -4.45 -2.64
C PRO A 43 2.57 -3.23 -1.75
N HIS A 44 3.36 -3.32 -0.67
CA HIS A 44 3.84 -2.12 0.03
C HIS A 44 4.65 -1.22 -0.92
N PHE A 45 5.59 -1.81 -1.69
CA PHE A 45 6.34 -1.06 -2.69
C PHE A 45 5.43 -0.44 -3.76
N ALA A 46 4.40 -1.17 -4.18
CA ALA A 46 3.39 -0.67 -5.11
C ALA A 46 2.58 0.50 -4.49
N PHE A 47 2.15 0.38 -3.23
CA PHE A 47 1.39 1.40 -2.51
C PHE A 47 2.19 2.69 -2.32
N THR A 48 3.47 2.58 -1.97
CA THR A 48 4.35 3.75 -1.86
C THR A 48 4.43 4.49 -3.19
N ARG A 49 4.65 3.78 -4.31
CA ARG A 49 4.73 4.42 -5.63
C ARG A 49 3.41 5.07 -6.05
N VAL A 50 2.28 4.43 -5.79
CA VAL A 50 0.96 5.00 -6.08
C VAL A 50 0.72 6.25 -5.23
N SER A 51 1.00 6.21 -3.93
CA SER A 51 0.86 7.35 -3.03
C SER A 51 1.75 8.54 -3.44
N SER A 52 3.01 8.28 -3.81
CA SER A 52 3.92 9.31 -4.33
C SER A 52 3.42 9.90 -5.65
N SER A 53 2.92 9.09 -6.58
CA SER A 53 2.39 9.57 -7.86
C SER A 53 1.15 10.45 -7.70
N ILE A 54 0.24 10.10 -6.77
CA ILE A 54 -0.96 10.90 -6.47
C ILE A 54 -0.57 12.22 -5.79
N THR A 55 0.35 12.18 -4.83
CA THR A 55 0.86 13.38 -4.15
C THR A 55 1.49 14.37 -5.13
N ALA A 56 2.27 13.85 -6.10
CA ALA A 56 2.84 14.66 -7.17
C ALA A 56 1.73 15.27 -8.05
N PHE A 57 0.72 14.49 -8.44
CA PHE A 57 -0.39 14.97 -9.27
C PHE A 57 -1.20 16.07 -8.56
N ILE A 58 -1.54 15.90 -7.29
CA ILE A 58 -2.27 16.91 -6.49
C ILE A 58 -1.45 18.20 -6.36
N SER A 59 -0.14 18.09 -6.12
CA SER A 59 0.76 19.25 -6.05
C SER A 59 0.84 19.98 -7.39
N LEU A 60 0.87 19.24 -8.50
CA LEU A 60 0.82 19.79 -9.85
C LEU A 60 -0.52 20.48 -10.13
N GLU A 61 -1.66 19.89 -9.79
CA GLU A 61 -2.98 20.53 -9.95
C GLU A 61 -3.07 21.84 -9.17
N ARG A 62 -2.55 21.87 -7.94
CA ARG A 62 -2.51 23.10 -7.12
C ARG A 62 -1.61 24.17 -7.74
N CYS A 63 -0.42 23.81 -8.22
CA CYS A 63 0.47 24.74 -8.91
C CYS A 63 -0.13 25.23 -10.24
N LEU A 64 -0.73 24.32 -11.03
CA LEU A 64 -1.36 24.64 -12.31
C LEU A 64 -2.56 25.56 -12.12
N SER A 65 -3.40 25.33 -11.10
CA SER A 65 -4.54 26.20 -10.77
C SER A 65 -4.12 27.63 -10.40
N ILE A 66 -2.88 27.83 -9.92
CA ILE A 66 -2.33 29.14 -9.55
C ILE A 66 -1.64 29.81 -10.76
N VAL A 67 -0.87 29.04 -11.53
CA VAL A 67 -0.11 29.52 -12.70
C VAL A 67 -1.00 29.75 -13.92
N ALA A 68 -1.98 28.90 -14.13
CA ALA A 68 -2.92 28.93 -15.23
C ALA A 68 -4.34 28.85 -14.66
N PRO A 69 -4.99 30.00 -14.37
CA PRO A 69 -6.41 30.01 -14.07
C PRO A 69 -7.14 29.66 -15.37
N LEU A 70 -7.33 28.37 -15.61
CA LEU A 70 -8.19 27.86 -16.67
C LEU A 70 -9.61 28.36 -16.36
N LYS A 71 -10.00 29.45 -17.03
CA LYS A 71 -11.39 29.91 -17.14
C LYS A 71 -12.18 28.99 -18.04
#